data_AF-A0A7X7IEH1-F1
#
_entry.id   AF-A0A7X7IEH1-F1
#
_cell.length_a   1.000
_cell.length_b   1.000
_cell.length_c   1.000
_cell.angle_alpha   90.00
_cell.angle_beta   90.00
_cell.angle_gamma   90.00
#
_symmetry.space_group_name_H-M   'P 1'
#
loop_
_entity.id
_entity.type
_entity.pdbx_description
1 polymer ?
#
loop_
_entity_poly.entity_id
_entity_poly.type
_entity_poly.pdbx_seq_one_letter_code
_entity_poly.pdbx_strand_id
1 'polypeptide(L)'
;MRINNNNFQKNANTSLVAQLIWKSPGISRVDIARELNLYRSTVTNIISALIDDEVVYEGEEGSGMSRGGRKPIILRLNDKFGCVAGFDIQPSHYRAVILDITGSLLFQDKGKLPEVDFDGIINFLMDIILKQVDKLGIPLLAVVAGIPGIVDAENGVIIYAEPFDLRNYDFYSFFTKNYDVLVFVENDANCTAWLEMTINRNVNLGDFMCMIADYHEGSYQFGDRAGIGVGIGLSIGGKVYHGSHHSSGEICTLSWRGHNIGQTGLPEDLLIRSVHDEEAWRTWMIDLFSSLVPVISVFDPRVFFIHGKPFSDEQKIRDLLGDACPQFLDVLKKVNCKLIFDTQDESVVAKGAAMMFLQKLFAVPELSEIESRTHFDWEDVVAQAYPMKKTYRKPRLEVVHA
;
A
#
# COMPACT_ATOMS: atom_id res chain seq x y z
N MET A 1 -6.84 -29.40 10.06
CA MET A 1 -7.64 -28.35 9.39
C MET A 1 -8.41 -29.00 8.24
N ARG A 2 -9.73 -28.79 8.12
CA ARG A 2 -10.50 -29.22 6.94
C ARG A 2 -10.78 -27.99 6.10
N ILE A 3 -9.94 -27.75 5.10
CA ILE A 3 -10.21 -26.74 4.07
C ILE A 3 -11.40 -27.27 3.27
N ASN A 4 -12.47 -26.49 3.14
CA ASN A 4 -13.49 -26.78 2.16
C ASN A 4 -12.91 -26.46 0.78
N ASN A 5 -12.27 -27.46 0.15
CA ASN A 5 -11.50 -27.32 -1.08
C ASN A 5 -12.31 -26.61 -2.19
N ASN A 6 -13.63 -26.80 -2.19
CA ASN A 6 -14.53 -26.16 -3.15
C ASN A 6 -14.63 -24.63 -2.95
N ASN A 7 -14.66 -24.14 -1.72
CA ASN A 7 -14.74 -22.70 -1.44
C ASN A 7 -13.43 -22.00 -1.76
N PHE A 8 -12.29 -22.58 -1.35
CA PHE A 8 -10.97 -22.05 -1.68
C PHE A 8 -10.79 -21.95 -3.21
N GLN A 9 -11.12 -23.02 -3.93
CA GLN A 9 -10.99 -23.04 -5.39
C GLN A 9 -11.95 -22.04 -6.06
N LYS A 10 -13.16 -21.86 -5.53
CA LYS A 10 -14.10 -20.83 -5.99
C LYS A 10 -13.49 -19.44 -5.82
N ASN A 11 -13.05 -19.08 -4.62
CA ASN A 11 -12.48 -17.76 -4.32
C ASN A 11 -11.22 -17.49 -5.16
N ALA A 12 -10.32 -18.47 -5.29
CA ALA A 12 -9.13 -18.36 -6.14
C ALA A 12 -9.49 -18.08 -7.61
N ASN A 13 -10.46 -18.81 -8.17
CA ASN A 13 -10.89 -18.58 -9.55
C ASN A 13 -11.59 -17.22 -9.71
N THR A 14 -12.40 -16.80 -8.73
CA THR A 14 -13.04 -15.47 -8.73
C THR A 14 -11.98 -14.36 -8.76
N SER A 15 -10.98 -14.43 -7.88
CA SER A 15 -9.88 -13.45 -7.86
C SER A 15 -9.09 -13.43 -9.16
N LEU A 16 -8.78 -14.59 -9.76
CA LEU A 16 -8.09 -14.65 -11.06
C LEU A 16 -8.90 -13.99 -12.19
N VAL A 17 -10.20 -14.27 -12.27
CA VAL A 17 -11.09 -13.66 -13.27
C VAL A 17 -11.20 -12.15 -13.05
N ALA A 18 -11.45 -11.72 -11.82
CA ALA A 18 -11.58 -10.31 -11.47
C ALA A 18 -10.26 -9.54 -11.70
N GLN A 19 -9.11 -10.14 -11.34
CA GLN A 19 -7.79 -9.59 -11.61
C GLN A 19 -7.54 -9.40 -13.11
N LEU A 20 -7.95 -10.36 -13.94
CA LEU A 20 -7.75 -10.25 -15.37
C LEU A 20 -8.63 -9.13 -15.98
N ILE A 21 -9.86 -8.96 -15.48
CA ILE A 21 -10.73 -7.82 -15.86
C ILE A 21 -10.09 -6.49 -15.41
N TRP A 22 -9.46 -6.45 -14.24
CA TRP A 22 -8.78 -5.26 -13.72
C TRP A 22 -7.51 -4.87 -14.51
N LYS A 23 -6.73 -5.86 -14.96
CA LYS A 23 -5.52 -5.67 -15.80
C LYS A 23 -5.87 -5.34 -17.25
N SER A 24 -6.94 -5.94 -17.76
CA SER A 24 -7.38 -5.81 -19.16
C SER A 24 -8.84 -5.35 -19.27
N PRO A 25 -9.15 -4.07 -18.94
CA PRO A 25 -10.52 -3.56 -19.04
C PRO A 25 -11.07 -3.71 -20.45
N GLY A 26 -12.23 -4.35 -20.56
CA GLY A 26 -12.90 -4.65 -21.82
C GLY A 26 -12.61 -6.04 -22.40
N ILE A 27 -11.88 -6.90 -21.68
CA ILE A 27 -11.67 -8.29 -22.08
C ILE A 27 -13.00 -9.06 -22.21
N SER A 28 -13.09 -9.98 -23.18
CA SER A 28 -14.28 -10.81 -23.39
C SER A 28 -14.27 -12.07 -22.52
N ARG A 29 -15.45 -12.66 -22.25
CA ARG A 29 -15.58 -13.95 -21.54
C ARG A 29 -14.75 -15.07 -22.20
N VAL A 30 -14.65 -15.05 -23.53
CA VAL A 30 -13.92 -16.07 -24.30
C VAL A 30 -12.42 -15.91 -24.12
N ASP A 31 -11.93 -14.67 -24.10
CA ASP A 31 -10.51 -14.39 -23.89
C ASP A 31 -10.09 -14.70 -22.45
N ILE A 32 -10.94 -14.39 -21.45
CA ILE A 32 -10.70 -14.79 -20.05
C ILE A 32 -10.54 -16.31 -19.93
N ALA A 33 -11.46 -17.10 -20.52
CA ALA A 33 -11.38 -18.56 -20.48
C ALA A 33 -10.10 -19.09 -21.13
N ARG A 34 -9.66 -18.46 -22.23
CA ARG A 34 -8.42 -18.83 -22.94
C ARG A 34 -7.18 -18.48 -22.13
N GLU A 35 -7.11 -17.27 -21.57
CA GLU A 35 -5.92 -16.78 -20.86
C GLU A 35 -5.73 -17.47 -19.50
N LEU A 36 -6.81 -17.73 -18.77
CA LEU A 36 -6.75 -18.43 -17.48
C LEU A 36 -6.82 -19.96 -17.61
N ASN A 37 -6.96 -20.48 -18.83
CA ASN A 37 -7.16 -21.92 -19.10
C ASN A 37 -8.31 -22.53 -18.26
N LEU A 38 -9.41 -21.80 -18.13
CA LEU A 38 -10.61 -22.22 -17.41
C LEU A 38 -11.70 -22.67 -18.40
N TYR A 39 -12.56 -23.58 -17.95
CA TYR A 39 -13.75 -23.96 -18.74
C TYR A 39 -14.66 -22.74 -18.93
N ARG A 40 -15.24 -22.60 -20.13
CA ARG A 40 -16.16 -21.50 -20.47
C ARG A 40 -17.36 -21.42 -19.53
N SER A 41 -17.88 -22.57 -19.09
CA SER A 41 -18.96 -22.65 -18.11
C SER A 41 -18.54 -22.08 -16.75
N THR A 42 -17.34 -22.40 -16.27
CA THR A 42 -16.77 -21.85 -15.03
C THR A 42 -16.66 -20.32 -15.11
N VAL A 43 -16.07 -19.80 -16.19
CA VAL A 43 -15.94 -18.35 -16.40
C VAL A 43 -17.30 -17.67 -16.48
N THR A 44 -18.28 -18.30 -17.14
CA THR A 44 -19.65 -17.78 -17.25
C THR A 44 -20.32 -17.68 -15.87
N ASN A 45 -20.18 -18.70 -15.03
CA ASN A 45 -20.76 -18.71 -13.69
C ASN A 45 -20.12 -17.65 -12.78
N ILE A 46 -18.78 -17.52 -12.81
CA ILE A 46 -18.05 -16.52 -12.02
C ILE A 46 -18.46 -15.10 -12.45
N ILE A 47 -18.46 -14.83 -13.75
CA ILE A 47 -18.83 -13.49 -14.26
C ILE A 47 -20.29 -13.17 -13.95
N SER A 48 -21.19 -14.15 -14.03
CA SER A 48 -22.60 -13.92 -13.68
C SER A 48 -22.73 -13.55 -12.21
N ALA A 49 -22.03 -14.25 -11.31
CA ALA A 49 -22.00 -13.89 -9.89
C ALA A 49 -21.42 -12.48 -9.65
N LEU A 50 -20.30 -12.13 -10.30
CA LEU A 50 -19.71 -10.79 -10.20
C LEU A 50 -20.61 -9.68 -10.76
N ILE A 51 -21.48 -9.99 -11.74
CA ILE A 51 -22.49 -9.06 -12.25
C ILE A 51 -23.66 -8.94 -11.27
N ASP A 52 -24.13 -10.06 -10.72
CA ASP A 52 -25.20 -10.09 -9.72
C ASP A 52 -24.82 -9.32 -8.45
N ASP A 53 -23.54 -9.39 -8.06
CA ASP A 53 -22.93 -8.62 -6.95
C ASP A 53 -22.52 -7.19 -7.35
N GLU A 54 -22.83 -6.75 -8.57
CA GLU A 54 -22.50 -5.44 -9.15
C GLU A 54 -21.01 -5.08 -9.16
N VAL A 55 -20.09 -6.04 -8.97
CA VAL A 55 -18.63 -5.85 -9.05
C VAL A 55 -18.20 -5.57 -10.49
N VAL A 56 -18.84 -6.24 -11.45
CA VAL A 56 -18.56 -6.16 -12.89
C VAL A 56 -19.82 -5.77 -13.63
N TYR A 57 -19.68 -5.00 -14.70
CA TYR A 57 -20.77 -4.76 -15.64
C TYR A 57 -20.36 -5.08 -17.08
N GLU A 58 -21.36 -5.34 -17.90
CA GLU A 58 -21.24 -5.55 -19.33
C GLU A 58 -21.44 -4.22 -20.07
N GLY A 59 -20.42 -3.78 -20.80
CA GLY A 59 -20.48 -2.58 -21.65
C GLY A 59 -20.65 -2.93 -23.13
N GLU A 60 -21.15 -1.96 -23.90
CA GLU A 60 -21.01 -1.95 -25.36
C GLU A 60 -19.71 -1.24 -25.76
N GLU A 61 -19.01 -1.74 -26.78
CA GLU A 61 -17.85 -1.07 -27.34
C GLU A 61 -18.23 0.33 -27.87
N GLY A 62 -17.52 1.36 -27.42
CA GLY A 62 -17.57 2.70 -28.03
C GLY A 62 -17.19 2.61 -29.52
N SER A 63 -17.85 3.42 -30.35
CA SER A 63 -17.87 3.41 -31.82
C SER A 63 -16.54 3.07 -32.53
N GLY A 64 -16.24 1.78 -32.67
CA GLY A 64 -15.19 1.22 -33.53
C GLY A 64 -15.81 0.46 -34.69
N MET A 65 -15.30 0.67 -35.92
CA MET A 65 -15.94 0.23 -37.16
C MET A 65 -16.23 -1.28 -37.21
N SER A 66 -17.52 -1.61 -37.23
CA SER A 66 -18.09 -2.94 -37.44
C SER A 66 -17.57 -3.59 -38.72
N ARG A 67 -16.78 -4.67 -38.57
CA ARG A 67 -16.63 -5.73 -39.57
C ARG A 67 -17.29 -7.01 -39.03
N GLY A 68 -18.60 -7.12 -39.26
CA GLY A 68 -19.39 -8.37 -39.27
C GLY A 68 -19.23 -9.35 -38.10
N GLY A 69 -20.22 -9.39 -37.20
CA GLY A 69 -20.37 -10.35 -36.10
C GLY A 69 -21.23 -9.77 -34.97
N ARG A 70 -21.77 -10.60 -34.06
CA ARG A 70 -22.35 -10.10 -32.80
C ARG A 70 -21.23 -9.39 -32.04
N LYS A 71 -21.39 -8.09 -31.77
CA LYS A 71 -20.37 -7.29 -31.07
C LYS A 71 -19.96 -8.00 -29.77
N PRO A 72 -18.66 -8.11 -29.45
CA PRO A 72 -18.24 -8.68 -28.17
C PRO A 72 -18.81 -7.83 -27.04
N ILE A 73 -19.44 -8.47 -26.06
CA ILE A 73 -19.78 -7.82 -24.81
C ILE A 73 -18.48 -7.67 -24.02
N ILE A 74 -18.14 -6.44 -23.66
CA ILE A 74 -16.88 -6.11 -22.99
C ILE A 74 -17.10 -6.01 -21.48
N LEU A 75 -16.20 -6.60 -20.68
CA LEU A 75 -16.32 -6.63 -19.22
C LEU A 75 -15.49 -5.52 -18.58
N ARG A 76 -16.06 -4.84 -17.60
CA ARG A 76 -15.39 -3.80 -16.82
C ARG A 76 -15.76 -3.90 -15.35
N LEU A 77 -14.83 -3.52 -14.48
CA LEU A 77 -15.16 -3.30 -13.07
C LEU A 77 -16.13 -2.11 -12.95
N ASN A 78 -17.10 -2.25 -12.07
CA ASN A 78 -18.01 -1.16 -11.70
C ASN A 78 -17.29 -0.22 -10.73
N ASP A 79 -16.92 0.97 -11.21
CA ASP A 79 -16.25 2.01 -10.41
C ASP A 79 -17.13 2.57 -9.27
N LYS A 80 -18.43 2.21 -9.23
CA LYS A 80 -19.37 2.54 -8.16
C LYS A 80 -19.60 1.41 -7.16
N PHE A 81 -19.04 0.22 -7.37
CA PHE A 81 -19.19 -0.91 -6.47
C PHE A 81 -18.72 -0.58 -5.05
N GLY A 82 -17.58 0.11 -4.94
CA GLY A 82 -17.05 0.56 -3.67
C GLY A 82 -15.72 1.29 -3.82
N CYS A 83 -15.28 1.86 -2.70
CA CYS A 83 -14.05 2.63 -2.58
C CYS A 83 -13.23 2.19 -1.37
N VAL A 84 -11.94 2.50 -1.40
CA VAL A 84 -10.97 2.18 -0.35
C VAL A 84 -10.31 3.48 0.09
N ALA A 85 -10.27 3.70 1.40
CA ALA A 85 -9.53 4.81 1.98
C ALA A 85 -8.11 4.38 2.36
N GLY A 86 -7.15 5.22 2.01
CA GLY A 86 -5.74 5.04 2.37
C GLY A 86 -5.25 6.24 3.16
N PHE A 87 -4.53 5.98 4.25
CA PHE A 87 -3.89 7.00 5.07
C PHE A 87 -2.38 6.86 5.04
N ASP A 88 -1.70 7.99 5.05
CA ASP A 88 -0.30 8.13 5.43
C ASP A 88 -0.30 8.95 6.72
N ILE A 89 0.08 8.32 7.83
CA ILE A 89 0.03 8.90 9.17
C ILE A 89 1.46 9.15 9.63
N GLN A 90 1.91 10.40 9.53
CA GLN A 90 3.23 10.84 9.98
C GLN A 90 3.08 11.76 11.21
N PRO A 91 4.04 11.83 12.13
CA PRO A 91 3.89 12.62 13.37
C PRO A 91 3.57 14.11 13.16
N SER A 92 4.02 14.67 12.04
CA SER A 92 3.84 16.09 11.71
C SER A 92 2.64 16.36 10.80
N HIS A 93 2.16 15.36 10.06
CA HIS A 93 1.15 15.54 9.03
C HIS A 93 0.44 14.24 8.66
N TYR A 94 -0.70 14.36 8.00
CA TYR A 94 -1.38 13.24 7.37
C TYR A 94 -1.56 13.50 5.88
N ARG A 95 -1.71 12.40 5.13
CA ARG A 95 -2.31 12.40 3.80
C ARG A 95 -3.39 11.35 3.76
N ALA A 96 -4.49 11.66 3.09
CA ALA A 96 -5.65 10.80 2.97
C ALA A 96 -6.08 10.72 1.52
N VAL A 97 -6.39 9.52 1.04
CA VAL A 97 -6.93 9.29 -0.31
C VAL A 97 -8.15 8.40 -0.26
N ILE A 98 -9.02 8.52 -1.27
CA ILE A 98 -10.05 7.54 -1.58
C ILE A 98 -9.83 7.08 -3.01
N LEU A 99 -9.69 5.77 -3.20
CA LEU A 99 -9.61 5.13 -4.51
C LEU A 99 -10.90 4.34 -4.77
N ASP A 100 -11.38 4.32 -6.01
CA ASP A 100 -12.39 3.31 -6.40
C ASP A 100 -11.76 1.91 -6.54
N ILE A 101 -12.59 0.88 -6.77
CA ILE A 101 -12.12 -0.50 -6.97
C ILE A 101 -11.20 -0.69 -8.19
N THR A 102 -11.19 0.25 -9.13
CA THR A 102 -10.26 0.24 -10.28
C THR A 102 -8.89 0.79 -9.92
N GLY A 103 -8.76 1.42 -8.74
CA GLY A 103 -7.57 2.13 -8.28
C GLY A 103 -7.55 3.61 -8.71
N SER A 104 -8.65 4.16 -9.23
CA SER A 104 -8.70 5.55 -9.65
C SER A 104 -8.95 6.48 -8.46
N LEU A 105 -8.24 7.61 -8.41
CA LEU A 105 -8.33 8.58 -7.32
C LEU A 105 -9.65 9.35 -7.37
N LEU A 106 -10.46 9.24 -6.31
CA LEU A 106 -11.72 9.97 -6.13
C LEU A 106 -11.58 11.18 -5.21
N PHE A 107 -10.68 11.12 -4.25
CA PHE A 107 -10.44 12.17 -3.27
C PHE A 107 -9.01 12.12 -2.76
N GLN A 108 -8.48 13.30 -2.43
CA GLN A 108 -7.20 13.46 -1.77
C GLN A 108 -7.27 14.65 -0.82
N ASP A 109 -6.70 14.50 0.37
CA ASP A 109 -6.54 15.56 1.36
C ASP A 109 -5.18 15.44 2.06
N LYS A 110 -4.68 16.55 2.59
CA LYS A 110 -3.46 16.58 3.41
C LYS A 110 -3.52 17.72 4.41
N GLY A 111 -2.93 17.51 5.57
CA GLY A 111 -2.93 18.50 6.63
C GLY A 111 -2.02 18.11 7.79
N LYS A 112 -2.06 18.92 8.86
CA LYS A 112 -1.38 18.59 10.11
C LYS A 112 -2.26 17.68 10.96
N LEU A 113 -1.62 16.81 11.75
CA LEU A 113 -2.34 16.03 12.75
C LEU A 113 -2.82 16.94 13.90
N PRO A 114 -4.00 16.65 14.49
CA PRO A 114 -4.43 17.29 15.72
C PRO A 114 -3.58 16.86 16.92
N GLU A 115 -3.41 17.75 17.90
CA GLU A 115 -2.70 17.46 19.16
C GLU A 115 -3.56 16.60 20.11
N VAL A 116 -3.80 15.34 19.74
CA VAL A 116 -4.55 14.31 20.49
C VAL A 116 -3.85 12.95 20.45
N ASP A 117 -4.23 12.03 21.33
CA ASP A 117 -3.70 10.66 21.30
C ASP A 117 -3.95 9.94 19.95
N PHE A 118 -3.29 8.79 19.77
CA PHE A 118 -3.36 8.06 18.51
C PHE A 118 -4.79 7.64 18.15
N ASP A 119 -5.61 7.23 19.13
CA ASP A 119 -7.04 6.98 18.96
C ASP A 119 -7.77 8.22 18.43
N GLY A 120 -7.49 9.41 18.98
CA GLY A 120 -8.02 10.69 18.52
C GLY A 120 -7.61 11.03 17.09
N ILE A 121 -6.36 10.74 16.70
CA ILE A 121 -5.87 10.90 15.32
C ILE A 121 -6.68 10.03 14.37
N ILE A 122 -6.87 8.75 14.71
CA ILE A 122 -7.66 7.84 13.89
C ILE A 122 -9.11 8.33 13.75
N ASN A 123 -9.73 8.76 14.84
CA ASN A 123 -11.09 9.31 14.81
C ASN A 123 -11.18 10.54 13.88
N PHE A 124 -10.20 11.44 13.96
CA PHE A 124 -10.12 12.62 13.09
C PHE A 124 -10.01 12.25 11.60
N LEU A 125 -9.14 11.30 11.26
CA LEU A 125 -8.96 10.83 9.88
C LEU A 125 -10.20 10.14 9.33
N MET A 126 -10.86 9.32 10.16
CA MET A 126 -12.13 8.69 9.80
C MET A 126 -13.23 9.72 9.55
N ASP A 127 -13.26 10.83 10.28
CA ASP A 127 -14.27 11.88 10.09
C ASP A 127 -14.12 12.58 8.73
N ILE A 128 -12.88 12.79 8.29
CA ILE A 128 -12.58 13.31 6.94
C ILE A 128 -13.12 12.36 5.88
N ILE A 129 -12.77 11.06 5.97
CA ILE A 129 -13.14 10.07 4.97
C ILE A 129 -14.65 9.82 4.95
N LEU A 130 -15.29 9.60 6.11
CA LEU A 130 -16.72 9.29 6.16
C LEU A 130 -17.57 10.43 5.59
N LYS A 131 -17.21 11.69 5.90
CA LYS A 131 -17.85 12.86 5.30
C LYS A 131 -17.72 12.87 3.78
N GLN A 132 -16.59 12.41 3.24
CA GLN A 132 -16.36 12.38 1.81
C GLN A 132 -17.03 11.18 1.13
N VAL A 133 -17.03 10.01 1.77
CA VAL A 133 -17.77 8.81 1.34
C VAL A 133 -19.26 9.11 1.21
N ASP A 134 -19.85 9.79 2.21
CA ASP A 134 -21.26 10.21 2.17
C ASP A 134 -21.57 11.13 0.98
N LYS A 135 -20.64 12.02 0.61
CA LYS A 135 -20.80 12.91 -0.56
C LYS A 135 -20.65 12.17 -1.89
N LEU A 136 -19.74 11.21 -1.96
CA LEU A 136 -19.50 10.40 -3.15
C LEU A 136 -20.65 9.44 -3.42
N GLY A 137 -21.35 8.99 -2.36
CA GLY A 137 -22.42 8.00 -2.46
C GLY A 137 -21.94 6.63 -2.91
N ILE A 138 -20.66 6.31 -2.66
CA ILE A 138 -20.01 5.04 -2.99
C ILE A 138 -19.69 4.31 -1.68
N PRO A 139 -19.99 3.00 -1.53
CA PRO A 139 -19.68 2.25 -0.32
C PRO A 139 -18.18 2.21 0.01
N LEU A 140 -17.82 2.36 1.28
CA LEU A 140 -16.45 2.21 1.77
C LEU A 140 -16.18 0.74 2.11
N LEU A 141 -15.34 0.10 1.30
CA LEU A 141 -14.96 -1.31 1.40
C LEU A 141 -13.91 -1.54 2.49
N ALA A 142 -12.90 -0.67 2.55
CA ALA A 142 -11.80 -0.84 3.49
C ALA A 142 -11.13 0.48 3.83
N VAL A 143 -10.46 0.49 4.97
CA VAL A 143 -9.54 1.53 5.42
C VAL A 143 -8.17 0.90 5.63
N VAL A 144 -7.13 1.48 5.04
CA VAL A 144 -5.74 1.06 5.24
C VAL A 144 -4.92 2.23 5.73
N ALA A 145 -4.19 2.05 6.83
CA ALA A 145 -3.24 3.04 7.33
C ALA A 145 -1.80 2.61 7.05
N GLY A 146 -1.05 3.47 6.35
CA GLY A 146 0.41 3.44 6.30
C GLY A 146 0.98 4.24 7.47
N ILE A 147 1.91 3.63 8.21
CA ILE A 147 2.56 4.26 9.38
C ILE A 147 4.06 3.91 9.40
N PRO A 148 4.94 4.81 9.85
CA PRO A 148 6.33 4.45 10.14
C PRO A 148 6.42 3.44 11.29
N GLY A 149 7.27 2.43 11.13
CA GLY A 149 7.59 1.46 12.17
C GLY A 149 7.34 -0.01 11.78
N ILE A 150 7.42 -0.89 12.77
CA ILE A 150 7.29 -2.33 12.62
C ILE A 150 5.82 -2.72 12.80
N VAL A 151 5.22 -3.29 11.74
CA VAL A 151 3.79 -3.59 11.67
C VAL A 151 3.55 -5.05 11.34
N ASP A 152 2.84 -5.75 12.23
CA ASP A 152 2.22 -7.05 11.91
C ASP A 152 0.92 -6.81 11.15
N ALA A 153 1.03 -6.76 9.82
CA ALA A 153 -0.10 -6.52 8.92
C ALA A 153 -1.14 -7.67 8.91
N GLU A 154 -0.73 -8.89 9.25
CA GLU A 154 -1.62 -10.06 9.30
C GLU A 154 -2.55 -10.01 10.51
N ASN A 155 -2.05 -9.55 11.66
CA ASN A 155 -2.86 -9.40 12.87
C ASN A 155 -3.38 -7.98 13.09
N GLY A 156 -2.94 -7.01 12.27
CA GLY A 156 -3.29 -5.60 12.39
C GLY A 156 -2.78 -4.99 13.68
N VAL A 157 -1.51 -5.22 14.00
CA VAL A 157 -0.84 -4.74 15.22
C VAL A 157 0.36 -3.88 14.84
N ILE A 158 0.43 -2.68 15.40
CA ILE A 158 1.63 -1.85 15.33
C ILE A 158 2.55 -2.33 16.46
N ILE A 159 3.54 -3.16 16.14
CA ILE A 159 4.46 -3.75 17.11
C ILE A 159 5.29 -2.64 17.77
N TYR A 160 5.83 -1.74 16.93
CA TYR A 160 6.65 -0.62 17.39
C TYR A 160 6.56 0.53 16.40
N ALA A 161 6.19 1.71 16.87
CA ALA A 161 6.29 2.96 16.11
C ALA A 161 6.82 4.05 17.04
N GLU A 162 8.14 4.20 17.08
CA GLU A 162 8.83 5.23 17.89
C GLU A 162 8.27 6.64 17.68
N PRO A 163 7.98 7.09 16.44
CA PRO A 163 7.52 8.46 16.22
C PRO A 163 6.13 8.77 16.81
N PHE A 164 5.39 7.75 17.24
CA PHE A 164 4.10 7.86 17.93
C PHE A 164 4.12 7.31 19.37
N ASP A 165 5.30 6.89 19.87
CA ASP A 165 5.48 6.16 21.14
C ASP A 165 4.54 4.95 21.30
N LEU A 166 4.30 4.22 20.21
CA LEU A 166 3.42 3.04 20.21
C LEU A 166 4.23 1.76 20.40
N ARG A 167 3.70 0.88 21.26
CA ARG A 167 4.22 -0.49 21.47
C ARG A 167 3.05 -1.47 21.54
N ASN A 168 3.05 -2.46 20.65
CA ASN A 168 2.01 -3.50 20.55
C ASN A 168 0.59 -2.93 20.53
N TYR A 169 0.36 -1.86 19.76
CA TYR A 169 -0.95 -1.24 19.64
C TYR A 169 -1.85 -2.10 18.73
N ASP A 170 -2.95 -2.62 19.28
CA ASP A 170 -3.91 -3.47 18.57
C ASP A 170 -4.87 -2.60 17.73
N PHE A 171 -4.36 -2.17 16.59
CA PHE A 171 -5.06 -1.32 15.62
C PHE A 171 -6.35 -1.96 15.12
N TYR A 172 -6.30 -3.25 14.81
CA TYR A 172 -7.46 -4.02 14.38
C TYR A 172 -8.60 -3.99 15.40
N SER A 173 -8.31 -4.26 16.67
CA SER A 173 -9.31 -4.27 17.74
C SER A 173 -9.89 -2.89 18.01
N PHE A 174 -9.05 -1.85 17.98
CA PHE A 174 -9.54 -0.47 18.08
C PHE A 174 -10.55 -0.16 16.97
N PHE A 175 -10.20 -0.43 15.71
CA PHE A 175 -11.08 -0.11 14.59
C PHE A 175 -12.35 -0.94 14.59
N THR A 176 -12.26 -2.27 14.75
CA THR A 176 -13.43 -3.16 14.72
C THR A 176 -14.41 -2.90 15.86
N LYS A 177 -13.94 -2.34 17.00
CA LYS A 177 -14.81 -1.90 18.10
C LYS A 177 -15.60 -0.62 17.75
N ASN A 178 -15.00 0.29 16.99
CA ASN A 178 -15.55 1.63 16.73
C ASN A 178 -16.23 1.76 15.36
N TYR A 179 -15.84 0.94 14.39
CA TYR A 179 -16.25 1.03 13.00
C TYR A 179 -16.68 -0.32 12.42
N ASP A 180 -17.59 -0.27 11.45
CA ASP A 180 -18.11 -1.40 10.67
C ASP A 180 -17.56 -1.36 9.24
N VAL A 181 -16.26 -1.59 9.12
CA VAL A 181 -15.50 -1.57 7.88
C VAL A 181 -14.27 -2.48 8.01
N LEU A 182 -13.83 -3.08 6.89
CA LEU A 182 -12.57 -3.82 6.87
C LEU A 182 -11.41 -2.85 7.13
N VAL A 183 -10.45 -3.29 7.93
CA VAL A 183 -9.37 -2.43 8.40
C VAL A 183 -8.03 -3.13 8.33
N PHE A 184 -7.02 -2.38 7.89
CA PHE A 184 -5.65 -2.84 7.76
C PHE A 184 -4.68 -1.75 8.18
N VAL A 185 -3.49 -2.17 8.59
CA VAL A 185 -2.35 -1.29 8.85
C VAL A 185 -1.13 -1.91 8.18
N GLU A 186 -0.25 -1.06 7.66
CA GLU A 186 0.95 -1.46 6.94
C GLU A 186 2.09 -0.45 7.23
N ASN A 187 3.33 -0.91 7.10
CA ASN A 187 4.50 -0.03 7.14
C ASN A 187 4.49 0.92 5.92
N ASP A 188 4.86 2.18 6.12
CA ASP A 188 4.83 3.21 5.08
C ASP A 188 5.72 2.91 3.86
N ALA A 189 6.92 2.37 4.06
CA ALA A 189 7.79 1.93 2.98
C ALA A 189 7.20 0.73 2.23
N ASN A 190 6.60 -0.23 2.94
CA ASN A 190 5.86 -1.33 2.31
C ASN A 190 4.67 -0.83 1.48
N CYS A 191 3.96 0.22 1.90
CA CYS A 191 2.92 0.84 1.09
C CYS A 191 3.46 1.29 -0.27
N THR A 192 4.68 1.84 -0.35
CA THR A 192 5.27 2.20 -1.66
C THR A 192 5.50 0.98 -2.57
N ALA A 193 5.87 -0.17 -1.99
CA ALA A 193 5.97 -1.41 -2.75
C ALA A 193 4.59 -1.92 -3.24
N TRP A 194 3.55 -1.82 -2.40
CA TRP A 194 2.17 -2.10 -2.81
C TRP A 194 1.69 -1.19 -3.95
N LEU A 195 2.05 0.09 -3.92
CA LEU A 195 1.75 1.04 -4.98
C LEU A 195 2.42 0.62 -6.29
N GLU A 196 3.74 0.43 -6.28
CA GLU A 196 4.52 0.10 -7.47
C GLU A 196 4.07 -1.20 -8.12
N MET A 197 3.77 -2.22 -7.31
CA MET A 197 3.20 -3.48 -7.80
C MET A 197 1.85 -3.28 -8.51
N THR A 198 1.06 -2.29 -8.07
CA THR A 198 -0.29 -2.04 -8.57
C THR A 198 -0.35 -1.19 -9.81
N ILE A 199 0.42 -0.12 -9.85
CA ILE A 199 0.49 0.73 -11.05
C ILE A 199 1.16 -0.04 -12.19
N ASN A 200 2.11 -0.92 -11.88
CA ASN A 200 2.78 -1.79 -12.84
C ASN A 200 2.11 -3.17 -13.02
N ARG A 201 0.85 -3.36 -12.61
CA ARG A 201 0.16 -4.67 -12.63
C ARG A 201 0.12 -5.41 -13.98
N ASN A 202 0.36 -4.69 -15.07
CA ASN A 202 0.42 -5.25 -16.43
C ASN A 202 1.78 -5.84 -16.80
N VAL A 203 2.80 -5.62 -15.95
CA VAL A 203 4.11 -6.25 -16.07
C VAL A 203 4.39 -7.02 -14.79
N ASN A 204 5.00 -8.19 -14.90
CA ASN A 204 5.50 -8.88 -13.72
C ASN A 204 6.78 -8.18 -13.28
N LEU A 205 6.74 -7.34 -12.24
CA LEU A 205 7.95 -6.71 -11.70
C LEU A 205 8.89 -7.75 -11.05
N GLY A 206 8.35 -8.84 -10.52
CA GLY A 206 9.11 -9.85 -9.79
C GLY A 206 9.70 -9.29 -8.50
N ASP A 207 11.02 -9.41 -8.37
CA ASP A 207 11.76 -8.93 -7.21
C ASP A 207 12.16 -7.47 -7.43
N PHE A 208 11.75 -6.59 -6.53
CA PHE A 208 12.05 -5.15 -6.61
C PHE A 208 12.11 -4.51 -5.23
N MET A 209 12.74 -3.36 -5.16
CA MET A 209 12.94 -2.59 -3.93
C MET A 209 12.31 -1.20 -4.09
N CYS A 210 11.72 -0.67 -3.03
CA CYS A 210 11.25 0.72 -2.96
C CYS A 210 11.88 1.38 -1.74
N MET A 211 12.42 2.57 -1.90
CA MET A 211 12.92 3.39 -0.79
C MET A 211 12.10 4.67 -0.73
N ILE A 212 11.68 5.04 0.47
CA ILE A 212 11.05 6.32 0.74
C ILE A 212 11.83 7.04 1.82
N ALA A 213 11.93 8.36 1.70
CA ALA A 213 12.37 9.21 2.79
C ALA A 213 11.46 10.43 2.92
N ASP A 214 11.30 10.92 4.15
CA ASP A 214 10.63 12.20 4.40
C ASP A 214 11.43 13.03 5.40
N TYR A 215 11.23 14.34 5.33
CA TYR A 215 11.78 15.28 6.29
C TYR A 215 10.89 15.32 7.53
N HIS A 216 11.47 15.02 8.67
CA HIS A 216 10.84 15.23 9.97
C HIS A 216 11.15 16.66 10.40
N GLU A 217 10.12 17.49 10.52
CA GLU A 217 10.24 18.80 11.17
C GLU A 217 10.30 18.69 12.71
N GLY A 218 10.18 17.45 13.22
CA GLY A 218 9.96 17.14 14.63
C GLY A 218 8.51 17.38 15.04
N SER A 219 8.05 16.63 16.03
CA SER A 219 6.73 16.82 16.65
C SER A 219 6.89 16.84 18.17
N TYR A 220 6.60 18.00 18.77
CA TYR A 220 6.62 18.16 20.22
C TYR A 220 5.64 17.21 20.93
N GLN A 221 4.60 16.77 20.22
CA GLN A 221 3.54 15.95 20.78
C GLN A 221 4.01 14.53 21.15
N PHE A 222 4.80 13.90 20.28
CA PHE A 222 5.29 12.52 20.47
C PHE A 222 6.78 12.45 20.78
N GLY A 223 7.43 13.61 20.96
CA GLY A 223 8.88 13.68 21.12
C GLY A 223 9.65 13.30 19.84
N ASP A 224 8.98 13.34 18.68
CA ASP A 224 9.61 13.07 17.39
C ASP A 224 10.66 14.13 17.08
N ARG A 225 11.82 13.69 16.64
CA ARG A 225 13.00 14.53 16.43
C ARG A 225 13.03 15.03 15.00
N ALA A 226 13.55 16.24 14.81
CA ALA A 226 13.78 16.74 13.45
C ALA A 226 14.89 15.92 12.76
N GLY A 227 14.79 15.72 11.46
CA GLY A 227 15.76 14.92 10.71
C GLY A 227 15.21 14.33 9.42
N ILE A 228 15.83 13.25 8.94
CA ILE A 228 15.37 12.48 7.78
C ILE A 228 15.14 11.04 8.22
N GLY A 229 13.93 10.54 8.00
CA GLY A 229 13.58 9.13 8.13
C GLY A 229 13.72 8.45 6.77
N VAL A 230 14.20 7.22 6.73
CA VAL A 230 14.28 6.40 5.51
C VAL A 230 13.67 5.03 5.77
N GLY A 231 12.89 4.54 4.83
CA GLY A 231 12.29 3.20 4.90
C GLY A 231 12.47 2.47 3.57
N ILE A 232 12.57 1.15 3.63
CA ILE A 232 12.68 0.30 2.45
C ILE A 232 11.56 -0.74 2.44
N GLY A 233 10.75 -0.75 1.38
CA GLY A 233 9.82 -1.82 1.07
C GLY A 233 10.48 -2.81 0.11
N LEU A 234 10.30 -4.11 0.35
CA LEU A 234 10.81 -5.18 -0.51
C LEU A 234 9.66 -5.96 -1.13
N SER A 235 9.79 -6.31 -2.40
CA SER A 235 8.94 -7.32 -3.05
C SER A 235 9.78 -8.53 -3.46
N ILE A 236 9.34 -9.73 -3.06
CA ILE A 236 9.93 -11.02 -3.44
C ILE A 236 8.85 -11.90 -4.04
N GLY A 237 9.09 -12.42 -5.24
CA GLY A 237 8.14 -13.29 -5.94
C GLY A 237 6.82 -12.58 -6.29
N GLY A 238 6.85 -11.25 -6.44
CA GLY A 238 5.66 -10.43 -6.69
C GLY A 238 4.74 -10.29 -5.47
N LYS A 239 5.31 -10.28 -4.26
CA LYS A 239 4.62 -10.03 -3.00
C LYS A 239 5.48 -9.14 -2.12
N VAL A 240 4.86 -8.23 -1.39
CA VAL A 240 5.58 -7.46 -0.37
C VAL A 240 6.09 -8.39 0.72
N TYR A 241 7.36 -8.25 1.07
CA TYR A 241 8.06 -9.15 1.99
C TYR A 241 8.31 -8.46 3.34
N HIS A 242 7.59 -8.90 4.37
CA HIS A 242 7.66 -8.36 5.73
C HIS A 242 8.77 -8.97 6.58
N GLY A 243 9.28 -10.15 6.22
CA GLY A 243 10.25 -10.91 7.02
C GLY A 243 9.63 -11.57 8.26
N SER A 244 10.42 -12.39 8.97
CA SER A 244 9.92 -13.23 10.08
C SER A 244 9.47 -12.47 11.33
N HIS A 245 9.84 -11.20 11.45
CA HIS A 245 9.49 -10.34 12.59
C HIS A 245 8.86 -9.02 12.11
N HIS A 246 8.37 -8.98 10.87
CA HIS A 246 7.79 -7.78 10.25
C HIS A 246 8.74 -6.58 10.13
N SER A 247 10.05 -6.80 10.24
CA SER A 247 11.10 -5.76 10.24
C SER A 247 11.97 -5.80 8.99
N SER A 248 11.54 -6.49 7.92
CA SER A 248 12.25 -6.46 6.65
C SER A 248 12.30 -5.02 6.11
N GLY A 249 13.47 -4.59 5.63
CA GLY A 249 13.64 -3.23 5.12
C GLY A 249 13.99 -2.17 6.17
N GLU A 250 14.02 -2.52 7.46
CA GLU A 250 14.56 -1.70 8.55
C GLU A 250 16.10 -1.64 8.47
N ILE A 251 16.61 -1.05 7.40
CA ILE A 251 18.04 -1.00 7.12
C ILE A 251 18.76 -0.10 8.11
N CYS A 252 19.87 -0.59 8.64
CA CYS A 252 20.85 0.23 9.34
C CYS A 252 22.04 0.49 8.41
N THR A 253 22.49 1.74 8.32
CA THR A 253 23.66 2.09 7.51
C THR A 253 24.94 1.52 8.11
N LEU A 254 26.01 1.45 7.31
CA LEU A 254 27.31 0.91 7.74
C LEU A 254 27.93 1.68 8.91
N SER A 255 27.56 2.95 9.08
CA SER A 255 28.01 3.76 10.21
C SER A 255 27.26 3.43 11.52
N TRP A 256 26.06 2.84 11.45
CA TRP A 256 25.23 2.58 12.63
C TRP A 256 25.89 1.67 13.66
N ARG A 257 25.70 1.99 14.95
CA ARG A 257 26.12 1.18 16.09
C ARG A 257 24.98 1.11 17.10
N GLY A 258 24.98 0.09 17.96
CA GLY A 258 23.88 -0.15 18.91
C GLY A 258 23.62 0.92 19.98
N HIS A 259 24.40 2.00 20.03
CA HIS A 259 24.15 3.16 20.88
C HIS A 259 23.54 4.35 20.12
N ASN A 260 23.46 4.28 18.79
CA ASN A 260 22.79 5.28 17.98
C ASN A 260 21.28 5.13 18.09
N ILE A 261 20.59 6.26 18.01
CA ILE A 261 19.14 6.32 17.86
C ILE A 261 18.85 6.34 16.36
N GLY A 262 17.84 5.58 15.90
CA GLY A 262 17.51 5.45 14.48
C GLY A 262 18.43 4.49 13.71
N GLN A 263 18.59 4.75 12.41
CA GLN A 263 19.15 3.80 11.44
C GLN A 263 20.55 4.16 10.91
N THR A 264 21.16 5.25 11.39
CA THR A 264 22.51 5.69 10.94
C THR A 264 23.43 5.98 12.12
N GLY A 265 24.74 5.91 11.88
CA GLY A 265 25.76 6.32 12.83
C GLY A 265 26.11 7.81 12.78
N LEU A 266 25.49 8.56 11.87
CA LEU A 266 25.75 9.99 11.74
C LEU A 266 25.23 10.80 12.95
N PRO A 267 25.91 11.91 13.30
CA PRO A 267 25.46 12.78 14.38
C PRO A 267 24.06 13.36 14.14
N GLU A 268 23.26 13.47 15.19
CA GLU A 268 21.89 14.01 15.12
C GLU A 268 21.85 15.45 14.59
N ASP A 269 22.81 16.30 14.96
CA ASP A 269 22.91 17.67 14.45
C ASP A 269 23.17 17.73 12.94
N LEU A 270 23.81 16.70 12.37
CA LEU A 270 24.01 16.57 10.94
C LEU A 270 22.70 16.22 10.23
N LEU A 271 21.94 15.27 10.77
CA LEU A 271 20.64 14.87 10.21
C LEU A 271 19.59 15.99 10.26
N ILE A 272 19.62 16.81 11.32
CA ILE A 272 18.75 18.00 11.40
C ILE A 272 19.17 19.03 10.34
N ARG A 273 20.48 19.23 10.14
CA ARG A 273 21.00 20.21 9.19
C ARG A 273 20.83 19.78 7.73
N SER A 274 20.73 18.49 7.41
CA SER A 274 20.65 18.01 6.02
C SER A 274 19.44 18.52 5.23
N VAL A 275 18.45 19.13 5.88
CA VAL A 275 17.33 19.81 5.21
C VAL A 275 17.76 21.11 4.52
N HIS A 276 18.79 21.79 5.05
CA HIS A 276 19.19 23.14 4.64
C HIS A 276 20.69 23.30 4.37
N ASP A 277 21.51 22.35 4.81
CA ASP A 277 22.97 22.33 4.68
C ASP A 277 23.37 21.26 3.65
N GLU A 278 23.97 21.71 2.54
CA GLU A 278 24.36 20.86 1.43
C GLU A 278 25.45 19.85 1.80
N GLU A 279 26.38 20.21 2.68
CA GLU A 279 27.45 19.29 3.10
C GLU A 279 26.87 18.17 3.96
N ALA A 280 25.99 18.52 4.91
CA ALA A 280 25.29 17.54 5.75
C ALA A 280 24.42 16.59 4.90
N TRP A 281 23.66 17.12 3.94
CA TRP A 281 22.90 16.31 2.98
C TRP A 281 23.79 15.36 2.20
N ARG A 282 24.94 15.85 1.71
CA ARG A 282 25.91 15.04 0.96
C ARG A 282 26.46 13.89 1.80
N THR A 283 26.81 14.15 3.06
CA THR A 283 27.31 13.12 3.99
C THR A 283 26.26 12.05 4.26
N TRP A 284 25.00 12.44 4.51
CA TRP A 284 23.90 11.51 4.71
C TRP A 284 23.65 10.63 3.48
N MET A 285 23.60 11.23 2.28
CA MET A 285 23.43 10.50 1.02
C MET A 285 24.55 9.48 0.78
N ILE A 286 25.81 9.85 1.04
CA ILE A 286 26.95 8.95 0.87
C ILE A 286 26.86 7.77 1.85
N ASP A 287 26.54 8.02 3.11
CA ASP A 287 26.36 6.97 4.13
C ASP A 287 25.25 5.99 3.73
N LEU A 288 24.09 6.52 3.31
CA LEU A 288 22.94 5.71 2.89
C LEU A 288 23.27 4.86 1.64
N PHE A 289 23.67 5.48 0.53
CA PHE A 289 23.86 4.75 -0.72
C PHE A 289 25.07 3.82 -0.71
N SER A 290 26.14 4.14 0.03
CA SER A 290 27.25 3.22 0.24
C SER A 290 26.80 1.96 0.99
N SER A 291 25.86 2.11 1.93
CA SER A 291 25.31 0.99 2.71
C SER A 291 24.38 0.10 1.91
N LEU A 292 23.78 0.61 0.83
CA LEU A 292 22.89 -0.15 -0.05
C LEU A 292 23.63 -1.06 -1.04
N VAL A 293 24.94 -0.89 -1.25
CA VAL A 293 25.74 -1.71 -2.17
C VAL A 293 25.60 -3.23 -1.87
N PRO A 294 25.88 -3.71 -0.64
CA PRO A 294 25.70 -5.12 -0.33
C PRO A 294 24.23 -5.55 -0.43
N VAL A 295 23.28 -4.69 -0.08
CA VAL A 295 21.84 -4.98 -0.13
C VAL A 295 21.41 -5.27 -1.56
N ILE A 296 21.73 -4.40 -2.52
CA ILE A 296 21.46 -4.61 -3.94
C ILE A 296 22.07 -5.92 -4.44
N SER A 297 23.30 -6.23 -4.03
CA SER A 297 23.98 -7.45 -4.49
C SER A 297 23.40 -8.75 -3.93
N VAL A 298 22.84 -8.70 -2.72
CA VAL A 298 22.23 -9.87 -2.05
C VAL A 298 20.78 -10.06 -2.50
N PHE A 299 20.05 -8.95 -2.64
CA PHE A 299 18.64 -8.96 -2.98
C PHE A 299 18.39 -9.15 -4.48
N ASP A 300 19.32 -8.73 -5.33
CA ASP A 300 19.25 -8.83 -6.80
C ASP A 300 17.93 -8.25 -7.39
N PRO A 301 17.54 -7.01 -7.05
CA PRO A 301 16.29 -6.45 -7.53
C PRO A 301 16.33 -6.14 -9.02
N ARG A 302 15.23 -6.41 -9.73
CA ARG A 302 15.04 -5.96 -11.10
C ARG A 302 14.96 -4.44 -11.22
N VAL A 303 14.28 -3.82 -10.25
CA VAL A 303 14.06 -2.37 -10.20
C VAL A 303 14.22 -1.89 -8.77
N PHE A 304 14.83 -0.72 -8.60
CA PHE A 304 14.87 0.03 -7.36
C PHE A 304 14.17 1.38 -7.57
N PHE A 305 13.01 1.54 -6.94
CA PHE A 305 12.23 2.76 -6.93
C PHE A 305 12.62 3.65 -5.75
N ILE A 306 12.69 4.96 -5.98
CA ILE A 306 13.01 5.96 -4.97
C ILE A 306 11.88 7.00 -4.92
N HIS A 307 11.31 7.18 -3.73
CA HIS A 307 10.20 8.09 -3.45
C HIS A 307 10.55 9.08 -2.35
N GLY A 308 9.81 10.17 -2.28
CA GLY A 308 9.88 11.13 -1.17
C GLY A 308 10.75 12.36 -1.44
N LYS A 309 10.50 13.40 -0.63
CA LYS A 309 11.04 14.75 -0.84
C LYS A 309 12.57 14.87 -0.79
N PRO A 310 13.28 14.16 0.10
CA PRO A 310 14.74 14.21 0.13
C PRO A 310 15.41 13.80 -1.19
N PHE A 311 14.68 13.12 -2.07
CA PHE A 311 15.17 12.65 -3.36
C PHE A 311 14.62 13.42 -4.58
N SER A 312 14.03 14.60 -4.38
CA SER A 312 13.32 15.34 -5.44
C SER A 312 14.20 15.83 -6.60
N ASP A 313 15.51 16.00 -6.38
CA ASP A 313 16.46 16.44 -7.41
C ASP A 313 17.27 15.25 -7.94
N GLU A 314 16.68 14.51 -8.88
CA GLU A 314 17.30 13.32 -9.47
C GLU A 314 18.68 13.60 -10.09
N GLN A 315 18.85 14.73 -10.79
CA GLN A 315 20.10 15.05 -11.45
C GLN A 315 21.21 15.25 -10.42
N LYS A 316 20.95 16.05 -9.37
CA LYS A 316 21.89 16.26 -8.27
C LYS A 316 22.31 14.95 -7.60
N ILE A 317 21.36 14.04 -7.40
CA ILE A 317 21.63 12.73 -6.78
C ILE A 317 22.48 11.87 -7.70
N ARG A 318 22.17 11.82 -9.00
CA ARG A 318 22.96 11.06 -9.98
C ARG A 318 24.40 11.58 -10.08
N ASP A 319 24.59 12.90 -10.05
CA ASP A 319 25.91 13.52 -10.04
C ASP A 319 26.68 13.15 -8.76
N LEU A 320 26.04 13.25 -7.58
CA LEU A 320 26.62 12.81 -6.31
C LEU A 320 27.04 11.35 -6.33
N LEU A 321 26.17 10.46 -6.85
CA LEU A 321 26.45 9.03 -6.94
C LEU A 321 27.61 8.75 -7.88
N GLY A 322 27.72 9.48 -9.00
CA GLY A 322 28.85 9.37 -9.93
C GLY A 322 30.18 9.76 -9.29
N ASP A 323 30.18 10.86 -8.53
CA ASP A 323 31.40 11.44 -7.97
C ASP A 323 31.86 10.77 -6.67
N ALA A 324 30.91 10.40 -5.79
CA ALA A 324 31.22 9.98 -4.42
C ALA A 324 30.79 8.55 -4.07
N CYS A 325 29.89 7.93 -4.85
CA CYS A 325 29.43 6.56 -4.63
C CYS A 325 29.38 5.72 -5.93
N PRO A 326 30.42 5.74 -6.80
CA PRO A 326 30.35 5.06 -8.09
C PRO A 326 30.10 3.56 -7.96
N GLN A 327 30.54 2.94 -6.86
CA GLN A 327 30.30 1.54 -6.53
C GLN A 327 28.81 1.17 -6.45
N PHE A 328 27.94 2.12 -6.08
CA PHE A 328 26.50 1.90 -6.06
C PHE A 328 25.94 1.81 -7.48
N LEU A 329 26.39 2.70 -8.37
CA LEU A 329 26.01 2.64 -9.79
C LEU A 329 26.57 1.39 -10.47
N ASP A 330 27.78 0.97 -10.10
CA ASP A 330 28.43 -0.22 -10.65
C ASP A 330 27.73 -1.51 -10.20
N VAL A 331 27.29 -1.61 -8.94
CA VAL A 331 26.53 -2.79 -8.49
C VAL A 331 25.17 -2.87 -9.20
N LEU A 332 24.47 -1.75 -9.38
CA LEU A 332 23.21 -1.72 -10.15
C LEU A 332 23.41 -2.24 -11.57
N LYS A 333 24.46 -1.80 -12.27
CA LYS A 333 24.80 -2.30 -13.60
C LYS A 333 25.15 -3.79 -13.58
N LYS A 334 25.90 -4.25 -12.56
CA LYS A 334 26.34 -5.64 -12.41
C LYS A 334 25.16 -6.60 -12.28
N VAL A 335 24.12 -6.21 -11.56
CA VAL A 335 22.89 -7.00 -11.37
C VAL A 335 21.78 -6.64 -12.38
N ASN A 336 22.04 -5.74 -13.32
CA ASN A 336 21.05 -5.23 -14.27
C ASN A 336 19.79 -4.65 -13.59
N CYS A 337 19.98 -3.98 -12.45
CA CYS A 337 18.93 -3.30 -11.72
C CYS A 337 18.68 -1.90 -12.30
N LYS A 338 17.42 -1.58 -12.59
CA LYS A 338 17.01 -0.24 -13.01
C LYS A 338 16.76 0.66 -11.81
N LEU A 339 17.31 1.87 -11.81
CA LEU A 339 17.07 2.88 -10.78
C LEU A 339 16.08 3.93 -11.27
N ILE A 340 14.93 4.05 -10.63
CA ILE A 340 13.82 4.95 -10.99
C ILE A 340 13.51 5.89 -9.83
N PHE A 341 13.46 7.19 -10.10
CA PHE A 341 13.01 8.20 -9.14
C PHE A 341 11.55 8.59 -9.47
N ASP A 342 10.65 8.42 -8.51
CA ASP A 342 9.28 8.91 -8.57
C ASP A 342 8.94 9.66 -7.28
N THR A 343 9.27 10.95 -7.28
CA THR A 343 9.28 11.79 -6.08
C THR A 343 8.25 12.91 -6.12
N GLN A 344 7.44 12.99 -7.18
CA GLN A 344 6.47 14.07 -7.37
C GLN A 344 5.18 13.84 -6.60
N ASP A 345 4.78 12.59 -6.43
CA ASP A 345 3.55 12.24 -5.74
C ASP A 345 3.78 12.19 -4.22
N GLU A 346 3.35 13.23 -3.53
CA GLU A 346 3.45 13.26 -2.07
C GLU A 346 2.55 12.20 -1.40
N SER A 347 1.54 11.64 -2.10
CA SER A 347 0.58 10.69 -1.51
C SER A 347 0.89 9.22 -1.84
N VAL A 348 2.14 8.90 -2.18
CA VAL A 348 2.58 7.52 -2.50
C VAL A 348 2.24 6.53 -1.39
N VAL A 349 2.44 6.88 -0.12
CA VAL A 349 2.13 6.01 1.03
C VAL A 349 0.61 5.80 1.14
N ALA A 350 -0.18 6.88 1.13
CA ALA A 350 -1.63 6.79 1.25
C ALA A 350 -2.26 6.01 0.07
N LYS A 351 -1.78 6.24 -1.16
CA LYS A 351 -2.21 5.45 -2.33
C LYS A 351 -1.78 4.01 -2.21
N GLY A 352 -0.53 3.76 -1.82
CA GLY A 352 0.00 2.43 -1.58
C GLY A 352 -0.78 1.63 -0.55
N ALA A 353 -1.16 2.28 0.55
CA ALA A 353 -2.03 1.72 1.58
C ALA A 353 -3.38 1.27 0.98
N ALA A 354 -4.09 2.14 0.25
CA ALA A 354 -5.34 1.74 -0.40
C ALA A 354 -5.13 0.64 -1.47
N MET A 355 -4.04 0.72 -2.24
CA MET A 355 -3.70 -0.26 -3.28
C MET A 355 -3.33 -1.63 -2.70
N MET A 356 -2.82 -1.72 -1.46
CA MET A 356 -2.59 -2.99 -0.77
C MET A 356 -3.89 -3.81 -0.71
N PHE A 357 -5.00 -3.17 -0.30
CA PHE A 357 -6.29 -3.86 -0.23
C PHE A 357 -6.74 -4.36 -1.60
N LEU A 358 -6.63 -3.53 -2.64
CA LEU A 358 -6.99 -3.92 -4.00
C LEU A 358 -6.12 -5.07 -4.50
N GLN A 359 -4.81 -5.03 -4.25
CA GLN A 359 -3.91 -6.14 -4.59
C GLN A 359 -4.30 -7.44 -3.92
N LYS A 360 -4.58 -7.40 -2.61
CA LYS A 360 -5.03 -8.59 -1.88
C LYS A 360 -6.37 -9.11 -2.40
N LEU A 361 -7.34 -8.23 -2.68
CA LEU A 361 -8.64 -8.61 -3.25
C LEU A 361 -8.51 -9.33 -4.59
N PHE A 362 -7.64 -8.82 -5.48
CA PHE A 362 -7.40 -9.41 -6.79
C PHE A 362 -6.30 -10.49 -6.80
N ALA A 363 -5.69 -10.81 -5.66
CA ALA A 363 -4.70 -11.89 -5.56
C ALA A 363 -5.39 -13.24 -5.33
N VAL A 364 -4.71 -14.32 -5.70
CA VAL A 364 -5.13 -15.66 -5.31
C VAL A 364 -4.92 -15.78 -3.80
N PRO A 365 -5.94 -16.15 -3.01
CA PRO A 365 -5.80 -16.29 -1.56
C PRO A 365 -4.71 -17.30 -1.21
N GLU A 366 -3.90 -16.99 -0.21
CA GLU A 366 -2.91 -17.91 0.33
C GLU A 366 -3.48 -18.71 1.50
N LEU A 367 -3.14 -20.00 1.57
CA LEU A 367 -3.62 -20.86 2.66
C LEU A 367 -3.09 -20.43 4.02
N SER A 368 -1.89 -19.84 4.08
CA SER A 368 -1.28 -19.32 5.30
C SER A 368 -2.02 -18.11 5.86
N GLU A 369 -2.69 -17.32 5.01
CA GLU A 369 -3.37 -16.09 5.41
C GLU A 369 -4.77 -16.34 6.01
N ILE A 370 -5.34 -17.53 5.87
CA ILE A 370 -6.72 -17.84 6.32
C ILE A 370 -6.87 -17.67 7.84
N GLU A 371 -5.79 -17.85 8.61
CA GLU A 371 -5.82 -17.69 10.06
C GLU A 371 -5.49 -16.26 10.53
N SER A 372 -5.13 -15.36 9.61
CA SER A 372 -4.85 -13.95 9.94
C SER A 372 -6.12 -13.21 10.37
N ARG A 373 -6.01 -12.27 11.31
CA ARG A 373 -7.16 -11.45 11.76
C ARG A 373 -7.65 -10.53 10.65
N THR A 374 -6.75 -10.12 9.77
CA THR A 374 -7.05 -9.26 8.62
C THR A 374 -7.47 -10.05 7.38
N HIS A 375 -7.65 -11.38 7.46
CA HIS A 375 -8.17 -12.16 6.36
C HIS A 375 -9.55 -11.67 5.90
N PHE A 376 -9.77 -11.67 4.59
CA PHE A 376 -11.07 -11.40 3.98
C PHE A 376 -11.19 -12.14 2.65
N ASP A 377 -12.43 -12.33 2.18
CA ASP A 377 -12.70 -12.82 0.83
C ASP A 377 -13.76 -11.97 0.09
N TRP A 378 -14.17 -12.43 -1.10
CA TRP A 378 -15.16 -11.71 -1.91
C TRP A 378 -16.52 -11.59 -1.22
N GLU A 379 -16.92 -12.55 -0.37
CA GLU A 379 -18.19 -12.47 0.37
C GLU A 379 -18.13 -11.33 1.39
N ASP A 380 -17.01 -11.17 2.09
CA ASP A 380 -16.79 -10.03 3.00
C ASP A 380 -16.83 -8.69 2.28
N VAL A 381 -16.19 -8.58 1.11
CA VAL A 381 -16.16 -7.33 0.33
C VAL A 381 -17.54 -6.98 -0.24
N VAL A 382 -18.27 -7.97 -0.77
CA VAL A 382 -19.64 -7.77 -1.26
C VAL A 382 -20.57 -7.39 -0.09
N ALA A 383 -20.45 -8.06 1.06
CA ALA A 383 -21.19 -7.68 2.27
C ALA A 383 -20.84 -6.27 2.73
N GLN A 384 -19.62 -5.79 2.45
CA GLN A 384 -19.25 -4.42 2.76
C GLN A 384 -19.92 -3.39 1.85
N ALA A 385 -20.10 -3.71 0.57
CA ALA A 385 -20.74 -2.85 -0.43
C ALA A 385 -22.26 -2.65 -0.21
N TYR A 386 -22.95 -3.59 0.45
CA TYR A 386 -24.40 -3.55 0.70
C TYR A 386 -24.77 -3.36 2.18
N PRO A 387 -25.86 -2.63 2.56
CA PRO A 387 -26.65 -1.65 1.80
C PRO A 387 -26.11 -0.21 1.95
N MET A 388 -26.30 0.62 0.90
CA MET A 388 -25.78 2.00 0.71
C MET A 388 -25.94 3.01 1.88
N LYS A 389 -26.70 2.70 2.93
CA LYS A 389 -26.84 3.52 4.15
C LYS A 389 -26.25 2.81 5.37
N LYS A 390 -24.99 2.40 5.30
CA LYS A 390 -24.23 2.00 6.48
C LYS A 390 -23.82 3.26 7.27
N THR A 391 -24.20 3.31 8.53
CA THR A 391 -23.45 4.12 9.49
C THR A 391 -22.19 3.33 9.81
N TYR A 392 -21.06 3.69 9.18
CA TYR A 392 -19.78 3.01 9.45
C TYR A 392 -19.35 3.13 10.91
N ARG A 393 -19.85 4.12 11.65
CA ARG A 393 -19.64 4.19 13.09
C ARG A 393 -20.55 3.22 13.82
N LYS A 394 -19.97 2.37 14.67
CA LYS A 394 -20.75 1.51 15.57
C LYS A 394 -21.37 2.35 16.70
N PRO A 395 -22.63 2.09 17.09
CA PRO A 395 -23.22 2.77 18.24
C PRO A 395 -22.41 2.45 19.49
N ARG A 396 -22.10 3.47 20.30
CA ARG A 396 -21.53 3.25 21.63
C ARG A 396 -22.59 2.51 22.44
N LEU A 397 -22.31 1.28 22.85
CA LEU A 397 -23.11 0.60 23.87
C LEU A 397 -23.12 1.51 25.10
N GLU A 398 -24.30 2.05 25.45
CA GLU A 398 -24.46 2.72 26.73
C GLU A 398 -24.07 1.73 27.81
N VAL A 399 -22.99 2.04 28.54
CA VAL A 399 -22.64 1.30 29.74
C VAL A 399 -23.77 1.58 30.72
N VAL A 400 -24.71 0.64 30.81
CA VAL A 400 -25.68 0.62 31.90
C VAL A 400 -24.87 0.40 33.17
N HIS A 401 -24.55 1.49 33.86
CA HIS A 401 -24.04 1.42 35.22
C HIS A 401 -25.13 0.75 36.06
N ALA A 402 -24.91 -0.52 36.41
CA ALA A 402 -25.66 -1.24 37.42
C ALA A 402 -24.94 -1.13 38.77
#